data_AF-A0A349CT93-F1
#
_entry.id   AF-A0A349CT93-F1
#
_cell.length_a   1.000
_cell.length_b   1.000
_cell.length_c   1.000
_cell.angle_alpha   90.00
_cell.angle_beta   90.00
_cell.angle_gamma   90.00
#
_symmetry.space_group_name_H-M   'P 1'
#
loop_
_entity.id
_entity.type
_entity.pdbx_description
1 polymer ?
#
loop_
_entity_poly.entity_id
_entity_poly.type
_entity_poly.pdbx_seq_one_letter_code
_entity_poly.pdbx_strand_id
1 'polypeptide(L)'
;MARKHSDHDQRDDGVLTPAKFSRLTRRGVLLGLSLPQLITLGAGVLSVVGALYAGGGVLLVYTAPVWVACAVLTWVPVGGRKLIEWLPVAFRWVWRVTGGQLLYRRTVVKPRPAGTLALPGDAANLREFLDLETGAAMIHDPHANTLTAIVGLSHPAFVLLDPGEQERRVTAWGRVLATACRSGRIARLQVTERTLPDSGTGLAEWWAEHGTDDGSWTATTYGELIERAGPAGERHATTLSLALDMKNSSRQIRTAGGGLRGAAAVLRQEMTTLVAALRAADLTPSEWLTPGEVAVILRGAYDPAIAATLERHGELGRDLATAGPVALTESWDHLRSDSAHHAVLWISEWPRSMVYPGFLAPLLLSTGIQRTFSLVCTPIRSDQAARDIRKKKTEYISDAAQRAKIGQIEDASQTAEYQDVLQQEADLTAGHGVLRYTGLISVSAPTVDELEAAVSAVEQAAIQASCETR
;
A
#
# COMPACT_ATOMS: atom_id res chain seq x y z
N MET A 1 -0.60 23.47 54.94
CA MET A 1 -0.55 22.02 54.65
C MET A 1 -0.96 21.81 53.20
N ALA A 2 -0.12 22.07 52.20
CA ALA A 2 1.09 21.32 51.80
C ALA A 2 0.79 19.88 51.31
N ARG A 3 0.45 19.74 50.02
CA ARG A 3 0.69 18.56 49.16
C ARG A 3 0.92 19.09 47.74
N LYS A 4 2.14 19.53 47.46
CA LYS A 4 3.18 18.80 46.72
C LYS A 4 2.82 18.66 45.24
N HIS A 5 3.06 19.76 44.51
CA HIS A 5 3.58 19.72 43.15
C HIS A 5 4.73 18.71 43.13
N SER A 6 4.62 17.68 42.30
CA SER A 6 5.76 16.89 41.87
C SER A 6 5.83 17.01 40.36
N ASP A 7 6.78 17.83 39.92
CA ASP A 7 7.42 17.72 38.62
C ASP A 7 7.67 16.24 38.30
N HIS A 8 7.03 15.77 37.24
CA HIS A 8 7.51 14.66 36.45
C HIS A 8 7.91 15.23 35.10
N ASP A 9 8.91 16.12 35.13
CA ASP A 9 9.71 16.49 33.97
C ASP A 9 11.10 15.82 34.10
N GLN A 10 11.06 14.51 34.39
CA GLN A 10 12.22 13.65 34.15
C GLN A 10 12.21 13.33 32.66
N ARG A 11 13.18 13.92 31.95
CA ARG A 11 13.60 13.58 30.59
C ARG A 11 13.51 12.08 30.34
N ASP A 12 12.45 11.67 29.66
CA ASP A 12 12.18 10.29 29.24
C ASP A 12 12.88 10.02 27.89
N ASP A 13 14.15 10.44 27.77
CA ASP A 13 14.91 10.54 26.52
C ASP A 13 15.33 9.17 25.93
N GLY A 14 14.62 8.08 26.25
CA GLY A 14 14.99 6.74 25.78
C GLY A 14 13.93 5.64 25.85
N VAL A 15 12.69 5.94 26.22
CA VAL A 15 11.62 4.92 26.32
C VAL A 15 10.83 4.88 25.01
N LEU A 16 10.74 3.69 24.39
CA LEU A 16 9.89 3.49 23.22
C LEU A 16 8.44 3.73 23.62
N THR A 17 7.77 4.61 22.88
CA THR A 17 6.35 4.83 23.10
C THR A 17 5.59 3.84 22.24
N PRO A 18 4.77 2.96 22.85
CA PRO A 18 3.99 2.04 22.04
C PRO A 18 2.89 2.79 21.30
N ALA A 19 2.64 2.41 20.05
CA ALA A 19 1.60 2.97 19.20
C ALA A 19 0.41 2.02 19.07
N LYS A 20 -0.79 2.59 18.91
CA LYS A 20 -2.02 1.85 18.61
C LYS A 20 -2.56 2.30 17.26
N PHE A 21 -2.91 1.34 16.41
CA PHE A 21 -3.60 1.64 15.16
C PHE A 21 -5.11 1.67 15.38
N SER A 22 -5.79 2.61 14.72
CA SER A 22 -7.25 2.64 14.72
C SER A 22 -7.79 1.41 14.00
N ARG A 23 -8.84 0.80 14.56
CA ARG A 23 -9.46 -0.41 14.00
C ARG A 23 -10.12 -0.14 12.65
N LEU A 24 -10.09 -1.14 11.76
CA LEU A 24 -10.89 -1.09 10.53
C LEU A 24 -12.36 -1.22 10.94
N THR A 25 -13.16 -0.17 10.68
CA THR A 25 -14.59 -0.19 10.97
C THR A 25 -15.30 -1.18 10.05
N ARG A 26 -15.58 -2.39 10.54
CA ARG A 26 -16.43 -3.37 9.85
C ARG A 26 -17.89 -3.11 10.25
N ARG A 27 -18.48 -2.03 9.73
CA ARG A 27 -19.85 -1.63 10.09
C ARG A 27 -20.85 -1.90 8.98
N GLY A 28 -21.91 -2.61 9.35
CA GLY A 28 -23.13 -2.72 8.58
C GLY A 28 -24.05 -1.51 8.78
N VAL A 29 -25.03 -1.35 7.88
CA VAL A 29 -25.97 -0.22 7.86
C VAL A 29 -27.00 -0.31 8.98
N LEU A 30 -27.41 -1.52 9.38
CA LEU A 30 -28.41 -1.74 10.43
C LEU A 30 -28.09 -3.04 11.18
N LEU A 31 -28.03 -3.01 12.51
CA LEU A 31 -27.71 -4.15 13.38
C LEU A 31 -26.38 -4.87 13.06
N GLY A 32 -25.43 -4.19 12.41
CA GLY A 32 -24.17 -4.78 11.97
C GLY A 32 -24.22 -5.54 10.64
N LEU A 33 -25.38 -5.56 9.93
CA LEU A 33 -25.52 -6.17 8.61
C LEU A 33 -25.16 -5.19 7.49
N SER A 34 -24.36 -5.63 6.52
CA SER A 34 -24.03 -4.84 5.33
C SER A 34 -25.28 -4.60 4.47
N LEU A 35 -25.29 -3.54 3.66
CA LEU A 35 -26.44 -3.24 2.77
C LEU A 35 -26.83 -4.45 1.88
N PRO A 36 -25.89 -5.20 1.28
CA PRO A 36 -26.20 -6.42 0.54
C PRO A 36 -26.86 -7.51 1.41
N GLN A 37 -26.44 -7.65 2.67
CA GLN A 37 -27.07 -8.57 3.63
C GLN A 37 -28.50 -8.16 3.96
N LEU A 38 -28.78 -6.86 4.13
CA LEU A 38 -30.14 -6.38 4.38
C LEU A 38 -31.07 -6.62 3.20
N ILE A 39 -30.58 -6.41 1.97
CA ILE A 39 -31.36 -6.67 0.75
C ILE A 39 -31.66 -8.16 0.61
N THR A 40 -30.67 -9.03 0.82
CA THR A 40 -30.85 -10.49 0.72
C THR A 40 -31.74 -11.04 1.83
N LEU A 41 -31.59 -10.55 3.07
CA LEU A 41 -32.48 -10.88 4.17
C LEU A 41 -33.92 -10.42 3.88
N GLY A 42 -34.09 -9.20 3.40
CA GLY A 42 -35.39 -8.64 3.01
C GLY A 42 -36.07 -9.46 1.93
N ALA A 43 -35.33 -9.88 0.90
CA ALA A 43 -35.84 -10.78 -0.15
C ALA A 43 -36.25 -12.14 0.41
N GLY A 44 -35.47 -12.71 1.33
CA GLY A 44 -35.81 -13.94 2.04
C GLY A 44 -37.11 -13.81 2.83
N VAL A 45 -37.23 -12.77 3.65
CA VAL A 45 -38.45 -12.49 4.45
C VAL A 45 -39.66 -12.26 3.55
N LEU A 46 -39.53 -11.45 2.50
CA LEU A 46 -40.62 -11.20 1.54
C LEU A 46 -41.08 -12.50 0.86
N SER A 47 -40.15 -13.41 0.53
CA SER A 47 -40.51 -14.70 -0.07
C SER A 47 -41.31 -15.59 0.89
N VAL A 48 -40.98 -15.58 2.19
CA VAL A 48 -41.71 -16.33 3.23
C VAL A 48 -43.09 -15.71 3.46
N VAL A 49 -43.16 -14.38 3.60
CA VAL A 49 -44.42 -13.66 3.82
C VAL A 49 -45.34 -13.84 2.61
N GLY A 50 -44.84 -13.68 1.39
CA GLY A 50 -45.61 -13.90 0.17
C GLY A 50 -46.15 -15.34 0.07
N ALA A 51 -45.34 -16.33 0.40
CA ALA A 51 -45.77 -17.73 0.43
C ALA A 51 -46.87 -18.00 1.47
N LEU A 52 -46.75 -17.43 2.67
CA LEU A 52 -47.75 -17.55 3.73
C LEU A 52 -49.09 -16.93 3.33
N TYR A 53 -49.08 -15.75 2.69
CA TYR A 53 -50.29 -15.05 2.25
C TYR A 53 -50.95 -15.69 1.01
N ALA A 54 -50.17 -16.28 0.10
CA ALA A 54 -50.68 -16.79 -1.18
C ALA A 54 -51.34 -18.18 -1.10
N GLY A 55 -50.97 -19.02 -0.14
CA GLY A 55 -51.57 -20.36 -0.06
C GLY A 55 -51.05 -21.28 1.04
N GLY A 56 -50.60 -20.72 2.17
CA GLY A 56 -50.28 -21.48 3.38
C GLY A 56 -49.02 -22.35 3.29
N GLY A 57 -48.95 -23.39 4.13
CA GLY A 57 -47.72 -24.16 4.40
C GLY A 57 -47.10 -24.87 3.18
N VAL A 58 -47.87 -25.21 2.16
CA VAL A 58 -47.36 -25.89 0.94
C VAL A 58 -46.49 -24.94 0.11
N LEU A 59 -46.90 -23.69 -0.06
CA LEU A 59 -46.11 -22.68 -0.78
C LEU A 59 -44.81 -22.33 -0.03
N LEU A 60 -44.79 -22.46 1.29
CA LEU A 60 -43.58 -22.25 2.10
C LEU A 60 -42.50 -23.30 1.80
N VAL A 61 -42.91 -24.56 1.54
CA VAL A 61 -41.98 -25.63 1.11
C VAL A 61 -41.48 -25.35 -0.30
N TYR A 62 -42.34 -24.88 -1.21
CA TYR A 62 -41.92 -24.52 -2.57
C TYR A 62 -40.97 -23.31 -2.62
N THR A 63 -41.13 -22.33 -1.73
CA THR A 63 -40.21 -21.19 -1.62
C THR A 63 -38.99 -21.48 -0.73
N ALA A 64 -38.89 -22.67 -0.15
CA ALA A 64 -37.76 -23.11 0.68
C ALA A 64 -36.39 -22.88 0.04
N PRO A 65 -36.15 -23.24 -1.23
CA PRO A 65 -34.87 -22.99 -1.87
C PRO A 65 -34.48 -21.50 -1.86
N VAL A 66 -35.45 -20.58 -1.99
CA VAL A 66 -35.20 -19.15 -2.07
C VAL A 66 -34.78 -18.58 -0.71
N TRP A 67 -35.58 -18.79 0.34
CA TRP A 67 -35.25 -18.24 1.65
C TRP A 67 -34.06 -18.95 2.30
N VAL A 68 -33.86 -20.25 2.04
CA VAL A 68 -32.64 -20.97 2.46
C VAL A 68 -31.42 -20.41 1.73
N ALA A 69 -31.49 -20.17 0.42
CA ALA A 69 -30.37 -19.56 -0.30
C ALA A 69 -30.07 -18.14 0.21
N CYS A 70 -31.09 -17.31 0.46
CA CYS A 70 -30.92 -15.99 1.07
C CYS A 70 -30.25 -16.10 2.46
N ALA A 71 -30.65 -17.07 3.27
CA ALA A 71 -30.04 -17.31 4.57
C ALA A 71 -28.55 -17.70 4.44
N VAL A 72 -28.25 -18.67 3.58
CA VAL A 72 -26.87 -19.12 3.31
C VAL A 72 -26.01 -17.95 2.82
N LEU A 73 -26.49 -17.18 1.85
CA LEU A 73 -25.78 -16.01 1.31
C LEU A 73 -25.50 -14.93 2.36
N THR A 74 -26.39 -14.78 3.34
CA THR A 74 -26.31 -13.76 4.39
C THR A 74 -25.34 -14.16 5.50
N TRP A 75 -25.39 -15.42 5.95
CA TRP A 75 -24.69 -15.85 7.16
C TRP A 75 -23.40 -16.62 6.91
N VAL A 76 -23.26 -17.37 5.82
CA VAL A 76 -22.08 -18.20 5.57
C VAL A 76 -20.89 -17.34 5.11
N PRO A 77 -19.78 -17.30 5.87
CA PRO A 77 -18.55 -16.63 5.46
C PRO A 77 -17.68 -17.56 4.61
N VAL A 78 -17.04 -17.01 3.57
CA VAL A 78 -16.00 -17.67 2.77
C VAL A 78 -14.86 -16.66 2.57
N GLY A 79 -13.62 -17.02 2.93
CA GLY A 79 -12.46 -16.12 2.79
C GLY A 79 -12.58 -14.81 3.60
N GLY A 80 -13.23 -14.85 4.76
CA GLY A 80 -13.42 -13.68 5.62
C GLY A 80 -14.39 -12.60 5.08
N ARG A 81 -15.14 -12.89 4.01
CA ARG A 81 -16.26 -12.10 3.49
C ARG A 81 -17.53 -12.95 3.46
N LYS A 82 -18.71 -12.32 3.53
CA LYS A 82 -19.97 -13.06 3.38
C LYS A 82 -20.18 -13.44 1.92
N LEU A 83 -20.84 -14.57 1.63
CA LEU A 83 -21.06 -15.02 0.26
C LEU A 83 -21.70 -13.94 -0.64
N ILE A 84 -22.64 -13.15 -0.11
CA ILE A 84 -23.25 -12.06 -0.86
C ILE A 84 -22.25 -10.95 -1.26
N GLU A 85 -21.19 -10.75 -0.49
CA GLU A 85 -20.16 -9.75 -0.76
C GLU A 85 -19.19 -10.19 -1.86
N TRP A 86 -19.17 -11.50 -2.19
CA TRP A 86 -18.44 -12.03 -3.34
C TRP A 86 -19.15 -11.77 -4.66
N LEU A 87 -20.47 -11.54 -4.65
CA LEU A 87 -21.27 -11.37 -5.85
C LEU A 87 -20.75 -10.27 -6.80
N PRO A 88 -20.43 -9.04 -6.37
CA PRO A 88 -19.85 -8.03 -7.26
C PRO A 88 -18.45 -8.40 -7.77
N VAL A 89 -17.65 -9.11 -6.97
CA VAL A 89 -16.30 -9.55 -7.36
C VAL A 89 -16.40 -10.62 -8.44
N ALA A 90 -17.20 -11.67 -8.21
CA ALA A 90 -17.45 -12.74 -9.15
C ALA A 90 -18.12 -12.23 -10.44
N PHE A 91 -19.10 -11.34 -10.33
CA PHE A 91 -19.74 -10.72 -11.49
C PHE A 91 -18.73 -9.94 -12.35
N ARG A 92 -17.90 -9.10 -11.72
CA ARG A 92 -16.85 -8.35 -12.43
C ARG A 92 -15.83 -9.29 -13.07
N TRP A 93 -15.44 -10.36 -12.38
CA TRP A 93 -14.55 -11.37 -12.93
C TRP A 93 -15.14 -12.02 -14.18
N VAL A 94 -16.37 -12.55 -14.10
CA VAL A 94 -17.07 -13.17 -15.24
C VAL A 94 -17.23 -12.18 -16.40
N TRP A 95 -17.54 -10.91 -16.11
CA TRP A 95 -17.59 -9.87 -17.12
C TRP A 95 -16.24 -9.64 -17.82
N ARG A 96 -15.14 -9.65 -17.06
CA ARG A 96 -13.78 -9.51 -17.62
C ARG A 96 -13.33 -10.75 -18.40
N VAL A 97 -13.70 -11.95 -17.93
CA VAL A 97 -13.49 -13.22 -18.63
C VAL A 97 -14.18 -13.18 -19.99
N THR A 98 -15.48 -12.87 -20.01
CA THR A 98 -16.29 -12.80 -21.24
C THR A 98 -15.81 -11.68 -22.18
N GLY A 99 -15.29 -10.58 -21.63
CA GLY A 99 -14.67 -9.50 -22.40
C GLY A 99 -13.22 -9.73 -22.84
N GLY A 100 -12.61 -10.90 -22.55
CA GLY A 100 -11.23 -11.22 -22.93
C GLY A 100 -10.15 -10.36 -22.24
N GLN A 101 -10.47 -9.72 -21.12
CA GLN A 101 -9.61 -8.73 -20.44
C GLN A 101 -8.58 -9.34 -19.47
N LEU A 102 -8.48 -10.67 -19.42
CA LEU A 102 -7.53 -11.40 -18.56
C LEU A 102 -6.19 -11.65 -19.24
N LEU A 103 -6.12 -11.46 -20.55
CA LEU A 103 -4.92 -11.70 -21.34
C LEU A 103 -4.40 -10.37 -21.90
N TYR A 104 -3.16 -10.06 -21.58
CA TYR A 104 -2.42 -8.98 -22.21
C TYR A 104 -1.25 -9.56 -22.98
N ARG A 105 -1.11 -9.16 -24.25
CA ARG A 105 0.00 -9.52 -25.12
C ARG A 105 0.51 -8.25 -25.79
N ARG A 106 1.81 -8.00 -25.69
CA ARG A 106 2.46 -6.85 -26.31
C ARG A 106 2.33 -6.97 -27.82
N THR A 107 1.61 -6.02 -28.43
CA THR A 107 1.50 -5.94 -29.88
C THR A 107 2.68 -5.12 -30.41
N VAL A 108 3.66 -5.77 -31.03
CA VAL A 108 4.90 -5.12 -31.51
C VAL A 108 4.64 -4.15 -32.68
N VAL A 109 3.60 -4.39 -33.47
CA VAL A 109 3.37 -3.67 -34.74
C VAL A 109 2.51 -2.41 -34.60
N LYS A 110 1.71 -2.29 -33.53
CA LYS A 110 0.75 -1.17 -33.39
C LYS A 110 1.46 0.05 -32.77
N PRO A 111 1.55 1.19 -33.49
CA PRO A 111 2.18 2.38 -32.95
C PRO A 111 1.40 2.90 -31.73
N ARG A 112 2.13 3.31 -30.69
CA ARG A 112 1.57 3.93 -29.49
C ARG A 112 1.80 5.44 -29.51
N PRO A 113 0.90 6.25 -28.94
CA PRO A 113 1.17 7.66 -28.73
C PRO A 113 2.46 7.83 -27.92
N ALA A 114 3.35 8.71 -28.38
CA ALA A 114 4.61 8.97 -27.70
C ALA A 114 4.38 9.39 -26.23
N GLY A 115 5.23 8.88 -25.33
CA GLY A 115 5.13 9.14 -23.90
C GLY A 115 4.02 8.37 -23.18
N THR A 116 3.37 7.36 -23.79
CA THR A 116 2.49 6.44 -23.05
C THR A 116 3.29 5.24 -22.53
N LEU A 117 3.02 4.84 -21.29
CA LEU A 117 3.65 3.69 -20.67
C LEU A 117 3.07 2.40 -21.26
N ALA A 118 3.94 1.44 -21.57
CA ALA A 118 3.58 0.16 -22.19
C ALA A 118 2.94 -0.85 -21.22
N LEU A 119 2.14 -0.36 -20.28
CA LEU A 119 1.59 -1.14 -19.18
C LEU A 119 0.23 -1.77 -19.55
N PRO A 120 -0.13 -2.89 -18.91
CA PRO A 120 -1.42 -3.56 -19.10
C PRO A 120 -2.57 -2.79 -18.45
N GLY A 121 -3.80 -3.00 -18.96
CA GLY A 121 -5.04 -2.53 -18.33
C GLY A 121 -5.15 -1.01 -18.20
N ASP A 122 -5.70 -0.55 -17.08
CA ASP A 122 -5.94 0.88 -16.81
C ASP A 122 -4.64 1.71 -16.80
N ALA A 123 -3.52 1.06 -16.45
CA ALA A 123 -2.19 1.67 -16.42
C ALA A 123 -1.63 1.98 -17.83
N ALA A 124 -2.23 1.45 -18.90
CA ALA A 124 -1.85 1.77 -20.29
C ALA A 124 -2.00 3.25 -20.64
N ASN A 125 -2.82 3.98 -19.88
CA ASN A 125 -3.08 5.41 -20.10
C ASN A 125 -2.11 6.33 -19.36
N LEU A 126 -1.22 5.77 -18.53
CA LEU A 126 -0.22 6.56 -17.83
C LEU A 126 0.74 7.17 -18.84
N ARG A 127 1.07 8.45 -18.62
CA ARG A 127 1.93 9.21 -19.52
C ARG A 127 3.20 9.63 -18.81
N GLU A 128 4.32 9.41 -19.45
CA GLU A 128 5.61 9.95 -19.06
C GLU A 128 5.68 11.44 -19.38
N PHE A 129 6.23 12.20 -18.44
CA PHE A 129 6.64 13.57 -18.61
C PHE A 129 8.04 13.75 -18.00
N LEU A 130 9.03 14.02 -18.84
CA LEU A 130 10.37 14.37 -18.39
C LEU A 130 10.40 15.85 -17.97
N ASP A 131 10.73 16.10 -16.71
CA ASP A 131 11.01 17.45 -16.26
C ASP A 131 12.47 17.82 -16.54
N LEU A 132 12.67 18.78 -17.44
CA LEU A 132 14.01 19.17 -17.91
C LEU A 132 14.83 19.90 -16.83
N GLU A 133 14.19 20.46 -15.82
CA GLU A 133 14.89 21.19 -14.75
C GLU A 133 15.46 20.27 -13.68
N THR A 134 14.76 19.18 -13.36
CA THR A 134 15.20 18.22 -12.34
C THR A 134 15.73 16.90 -12.92
N GLY A 135 15.51 16.63 -14.20
CA GLY A 135 15.80 15.32 -14.82
C GLY A 135 14.83 14.21 -14.41
N ALA A 136 13.85 14.52 -13.57
CA ALA A 136 12.93 13.54 -12.99
C ALA A 136 11.90 13.04 -14.01
N ALA A 137 11.60 11.74 -13.95
CA ALA A 137 10.40 11.18 -14.56
C ALA A 137 9.17 11.52 -13.72
N MET A 138 8.23 12.24 -14.34
CA MET A 138 6.92 12.50 -13.76
C MET A 138 5.86 11.68 -14.50
N ILE A 139 5.16 10.81 -13.79
CA ILE A 139 4.11 9.95 -14.35
C ILE A 139 2.77 10.64 -14.17
N HIS A 140 2.13 11.00 -15.28
CA HIS A 140 0.79 11.59 -15.31
C HIS A 140 -0.26 10.50 -15.47
N ASP A 141 -1.17 10.41 -14.50
CA ASP A 141 -2.39 9.62 -14.58
C ASP A 141 -3.58 10.53 -14.98
N PRO A 142 -4.08 10.41 -16.23
CA PRO A 142 -5.21 11.22 -16.69
C PRO A 142 -6.55 10.83 -16.03
N HIS A 143 -6.69 9.59 -15.54
CA HIS A 143 -7.92 9.12 -14.90
C HIS A 143 -7.98 9.64 -13.46
N ALA A 144 -6.93 9.40 -12.68
CA ALA A 144 -6.85 9.92 -11.31
C ALA A 144 -6.58 11.43 -11.26
N ASN A 145 -6.14 12.05 -12.36
CA ASN A 145 -5.67 13.44 -12.42
C ASN A 145 -4.51 13.69 -11.43
N THR A 146 -3.52 12.80 -11.47
CA THR A 146 -2.35 12.90 -10.61
C THR A 146 -1.06 12.99 -11.40
N LEU A 147 -0.06 13.64 -10.82
CA LEU A 147 1.30 13.68 -11.35
C LEU A 147 2.25 13.16 -10.28
N THR A 148 2.98 12.09 -10.56
CA THR A 148 3.80 11.38 -9.58
C THR A 148 5.28 11.44 -9.93
N ALA A 149 6.11 11.83 -8.97
CA ALA A 149 7.56 11.70 -9.04
C ALA A 149 8.05 10.68 -7.99
N ILE A 150 9.18 10.05 -8.25
CA ILE A 150 9.71 8.96 -7.40
C ILE A 150 11.17 9.28 -7.04
N VAL A 151 11.54 9.07 -5.78
CA VAL A 151 12.90 9.25 -5.28
C VAL A 151 13.39 7.97 -4.58
N GLY A 152 14.66 7.63 -4.74
CA GLY A 152 15.30 6.57 -3.96
C GLY A 152 15.64 7.06 -2.56
N LEU A 153 15.54 6.18 -1.57
CA LEU A 153 15.89 6.48 -0.18
C LEU A 153 16.94 5.51 0.32
N SER A 154 17.99 6.05 0.93
CA SER A 154 18.91 5.28 1.77
C SER A 154 18.67 5.63 3.24
N HIS A 155 18.85 4.65 4.11
CA HIS A 155 18.69 4.80 5.55
C HIS A 155 19.57 3.81 6.31
N PRO A 156 20.04 4.16 7.52
CA PRO A 156 20.73 3.21 8.39
C PRO A 156 19.79 2.08 8.84
N ALA A 157 20.36 0.98 9.33
CA ALA A 157 19.60 -0.16 9.83
C ALA A 157 18.82 0.22 11.09
N PHE A 158 17.52 0.53 10.93
CA PHE A 158 16.64 1.01 11.99
C PHE A 158 16.58 0.07 13.20
N VAL A 159 16.56 -1.24 12.96
CA VAL A 159 16.43 -2.27 14.01
C VAL A 159 17.66 -2.33 14.92
N LEU A 160 18.82 -1.86 14.46
CA LEU A 160 20.07 -1.84 15.23
C LEU A 160 20.26 -0.56 16.04
N LEU A 161 19.37 0.44 15.86
CA LEU A 161 19.42 1.69 16.62
C LEU A 161 18.97 1.46 18.05
N ASP A 162 19.48 2.27 18.97
CA ASP A 162 19.00 2.29 20.34
C ASP A 162 17.52 2.73 20.42
N PRO A 163 16.78 2.31 21.46
CA PRO A 163 15.37 2.65 21.65
C PRO A 163 15.03 4.15 21.54
N GLY A 164 15.87 5.04 22.08
CA GLY A 164 15.64 6.49 22.04
C GLY A 164 15.78 7.04 20.62
N GLU A 165 16.80 6.59 19.90
CA GLU A 165 17.01 6.93 18.50
C GLU A 165 15.88 6.37 17.62
N GLN A 166 15.39 5.15 17.86
CA GLN A 166 14.23 4.59 17.16
C GLN A 166 12.99 5.48 17.32
N GLU A 167 12.68 5.91 18.54
CA GLU A 167 11.55 6.81 18.81
C GLU A 167 11.74 8.18 18.12
N ARG A 168 12.95 8.75 18.20
CA ARG A 168 13.27 10.02 17.55
C ARG A 168 13.06 9.93 16.04
N ARG A 169 13.47 8.82 15.41
CA ARG A 169 13.29 8.55 13.97
C ARG A 169 11.82 8.41 13.59
N VAL A 170 11.02 7.68 14.39
CA VAL A 170 9.57 7.57 14.18
C VAL A 170 8.89 8.93 14.29
N THR A 171 9.23 9.71 15.31
CA THR A 171 8.73 11.08 15.50
C THR A 171 9.10 11.97 14.32
N ALA A 172 10.34 11.90 13.84
CA ALA A 172 10.80 12.67 12.70
C ALA A 172 10.08 12.26 11.40
N TRP A 173 9.86 10.96 11.18
CA TRP A 173 9.04 10.46 10.08
C TRP A 173 7.60 10.98 10.14
N GLY A 174 7.01 11.04 11.35
CA GLY A 174 5.71 11.67 11.58
C GLY A 174 5.65 13.13 11.11
N ARG A 175 6.75 13.90 11.25
CA ARG A 175 6.85 15.28 10.75
C ARG A 175 6.93 15.35 9.22
N VAL A 176 7.57 14.38 8.56
CA VAL A 176 7.56 14.24 7.09
C VAL A 176 6.13 14.04 6.60
N LEU A 177 5.41 13.09 7.20
CA LEU A 177 4.01 12.82 6.87
C LEU A 177 3.09 14.03 7.15
N ALA A 178 3.32 14.75 8.25
CA ALA A 178 2.59 15.97 8.56
C ALA A 178 2.81 17.08 7.51
N THR A 179 4.00 17.13 6.89
CA THR A 179 4.30 18.06 5.80
C THR A 179 3.45 17.75 4.57
N ALA A 180 3.26 16.46 4.26
CA ALA A 180 2.37 16.05 3.17
C ALA A 180 0.90 16.43 3.44
N CYS A 181 0.43 16.26 4.68
CA CYS A 181 -0.92 16.66 5.07
C CYS A 181 -1.15 18.18 4.99
N ARG A 182 -0.18 18.99 5.41
CA ARG A 182 -0.30 20.45 5.42
C ARG A 182 -0.35 21.07 4.03
N SER A 183 0.31 20.47 3.05
CA SER A 183 0.30 20.95 1.66
C SER A 183 -1.11 21.02 1.09
N GLY A 184 -1.97 20.04 1.41
CA GLY A 184 -3.33 19.92 0.87
C GLY A 184 -3.40 19.66 -0.64
N ARG A 185 -2.24 19.57 -1.31
CA ARG A 185 -2.09 19.31 -2.75
C ARG A 185 -1.64 17.90 -3.06
N ILE A 186 -1.15 17.17 -2.07
CA ILE A 186 -0.63 15.81 -2.24
C ILE A 186 -1.80 14.84 -2.22
N ALA A 187 -1.96 14.07 -3.29
CA ALA A 187 -2.95 13.00 -3.38
C ALA A 187 -2.52 11.76 -2.58
N ARG A 188 -1.23 11.45 -2.62
CA ARG A 188 -0.65 10.23 -2.05
C ARG A 188 0.85 10.39 -1.84
N LEU A 189 1.32 9.85 -0.72
CA LEU A 189 2.72 9.51 -0.50
C LEU A 189 2.81 7.99 -0.39
N GLN A 190 3.68 7.34 -1.15
CA GLN A 190 3.84 5.88 -1.12
C GLN A 190 5.28 5.53 -0.79
N VAL A 191 5.48 4.76 0.27
CA VAL A 191 6.77 4.12 0.58
C VAL A 191 6.73 2.73 -0.03
N THR A 192 7.76 2.37 -0.80
CA THR A 192 7.88 1.03 -1.37
C THR A 192 9.25 0.46 -1.00
N GLU A 193 9.26 -0.72 -0.41
CA GLU A 193 10.46 -1.49 -0.12
C GLU A 193 10.41 -2.77 -0.94
N ARG A 194 11.52 -3.12 -1.59
CA ARG A 194 11.61 -4.24 -2.52
C ARG A 194 12.82 -5.08 -2.17
N THR A 195 12.62 -6.40 -2.08
CA THR A 195 13.71 -7.35 -2.09
C THR A 195 14.10 -7.64 -3.54
N LEU A 196 15.34 -7.33 -3.87
CA LEU A 196 15.95 -7.64 -5.16
C LEU A 196 16.97 -8.76 -4.93
N PRO A 197 17.02 -9.78 -5.82
CA PRO A 197 18.14 -10.71 -5.81
C PRO A 197 19.41 -9.88 -6.03
N ASP A 198 20.34 -9.90 -5.07
CA ASP A 198 21.59 -9.17 -5.21
C ASP A 198 22.34 -9.75 -6.40
N SER A 199 22.67 -8.92 -7.38
CA SER A 199 23.41 -9.35 -8.57
C SER A 199 24.88 -9.65 -8.26
N GLY A 200 25.33 -9.39 -7.03
CA GLY A 200 26.72 -9.55 -6.57
C GLY A 200 27.66 -8.47 -7.10
N THR A 201 27.18 -7.57 -7.99
CA THR A 201 28.03 -6.54 -8.59
C THR A 201 28.35 -5.40 -7.65
N GLY A 202 27.54 -5.11 -6.65
CA GLY A 202 27.90 -4.09 -5.66
C GLY A 202 29.21 -4.42 -4.92
N LEU A 203 29.43 -5.71 -4.61
CA LEU A 203 30.67 -6.16 -3.99
C LEU A 203 31.86 -6.13 -4.98
N ALA A 204 31.61 -6.48 -6.24
CA ALA A 204 32.61 -6.41 -7.30
C ALA A 204 32.99 -4.97 -7.67
N GLU A 205 32.04 -4.05 -7.76
CA GLU A 205 32.24 -2.61 -8.00
C GLU A 205 32.96 -1.97 -6.82
N TRP A 206 32.53 -2.26 -5.59
CA TRP A 206 33.24 -1.77 -4.40
C TRP A 206 34.68 -2.27 -4.35
N TRP A 207 34.92 -3.55 -4.66
CA TRP A 207 36.28 -4.11 -4.76
C TRP A 207 37.08 -3.47 -5.91
N ALA A 208 36.47 -3.18 -7.05
CA ALA A 208 37.14 -2.48 -8.14
C ALA A 208 37.50 -1.03 -7.77
N GLU A 209 36.66 -0.34 -7.00
CA GLU A 209 36.88 1.07 -6.60
C GLU A 209 37.79 1.23 -5.38
N HIS A 210 37.69 0.32 -4.40
CA HIS A 210 38.32 0.44 -3.08
C HIS A 210 39.32 -0.68 -2.78
N GLY A 211 39.28 -1.77 -3.54
CA GLY A 211 40.18 -2.91 -3.37
C GLY A 211 41.58 -2.59 -3.90
N THR A 212 42.57 -3.25 -3.29
CA THR A 212 43.95 -3.26 -3.78
C THR A 212 44.19 -4.56 -4.54
N ASP A 213 44.08 -4.51 -5.86
CA ASP A 213 44.47 -5.60 -6.75
C ASP A 213 45.97 -5.51 -7.06
N ASP A 214 46.79 -5.95 -6.11
CA ASP A 214 48.25 -5.94 -6.18
C ASP A 214 48.84 -7.25 -6.75
N GLY A 215 47.99 -8.16 -7.23
CA GLY A 215 48.39 -9.49 -7.70
C GLY A 215 48.90 -10.41 -6.58
N SER A 216 48.75 -10.03 -5.30
CA SER A 216 49.04 -10.91 -4.18
C SER A 216 48.08 -12.10 -4.17
N TRP A 217 48.52 -13.21 -3.58
CA TRP A 217 47.66 -14.38 -3.35
C TRP A 217 46.37 -14.00 -2.61
N THR A 218 46.43 -13.03 -1.69
CA THR A 218 45.27 -12.49 -0.97
C THR A 218 44.31 -11.74 -1.88
N ALA A 219 44.80 -10.87 -2.76
CA ALA A 219 43.95 -10.13 -3.72
C ALA A 219 43.28 -11.09 -4.73
N THR A 220 44.03 -12.07 -5.26
CA THR A 220 43.49 -13.08 -6.17
C THR A 220 42.43 -13.96 -5.49
N THR A 221 42.72 -14.45 -4.28
CA THR A 221 41.76 -15.29 -3.51
C THR A 221 40.50 -14.52 -3.14
N TYR A 222 40.62 -13.24 -2.79
CA TYR A 222 39.48 -12.39 -2.48
C TYR A 222 38.64 -12.08 -3.72
N GLY A 223 39.26 -11.80 -4.87
CA GLY A 223 38.57 -11.65 -6.15
C GLY A 223 37.82 -12.92 -6.57
N GLU A 224 38.46 -14.09 -6.44
CA GLU A 224 37.82 -15.39 -6.70
C GLU A 224 36.65 -15.67 -5.74
N LEU A 225 36.75 -15.24 -4.48
CA LEU A 225 35.68 -15.35 -3.49
C LEU A 225 34.50 -14.43 -3.84
N ILE A 226 34.74 -13.22 -4.31
CA ILE A 226 33.68 -12.30 -4.77
C ILE A 226 32.98 -12.89 -5.99
N GLU A 227 33.73 -13.43 -6.97
CA GLU A 227 33.14 -14.11 -8.13
C GLU A 227 32.35 -15.37 -7.74
N ARG A 228 32.84 -16.17 -6.79
CA ARG A 228 32.18 -17.41 -6.33
C ARG A 228 31.06 -17.21 -5.34
N ALA A 229 31.07 -16.12 -4.56
CA ALA A 229 30.01 -15.81 -3.60
C ALA A 229 28.65 -15.75 -4.29
N GLY A 230 28.64 -15.43 -5.59
CA GLY A 230 27.45 -15.44 -6.42
C GLY A 230 26.37 -14.48 -5.91
N PRO A 231 25.23 -14.42 -6.60
CA PRO A 231 24.06 -13.64 -6.17
C PRO A 231 23.36 -14.35 -5.00
N ALA A 232 24.00 -14.39 -3.83
CA ALA A 232 23.46 -15.01 -2.61
C ALA A 232 22.87 -13.98 -1.64
N GLY A 233 23.11 -12.69 -1.88
CA GLY A 233 22.55 -11.59 -1.09
C GLY A 233 21.13 -11.23 -1.52
N GLU A 234 20.38 -10.63 -0.61
CA GLU A 234 19.17 -9.89 -0.95
C GLU A 234 19.43 -8.42 -0.69
N ARG A 235 19.14 -7.58 -1.68
CA ARG A 235 19.24 -6.13 -1.56
C ARG A 235 17.86 -5.55 -1.31
N HIS A 236 17.75 -4.71 -0.29
CA HIS A 236 16.55 -3.92 -0.03
C HIS A 236 16.64 -2.57 -0.74
N ALA A 237 15.73 -2.30 -1.67
CA ALA A 237 15.64 -1.03 -2.38
C ALA A 237 14.39 -0.27 -1.95
N THR A 238 14.59 0.82 -1.20
CA THR A 238 13.51 1.68 -0.72
C THR A 238 13.31 2.87 -1.67
N THR A 239 12.07 3.07 -2.12
CA THR A 239 11.66 4.24 -2.90
C THR A 239 10.46 4.93 -2.28
N LEU A 240 10.34 6.23 -2.58
CA LEU A 240 9.26 7.06 -2.12
C LEU A 240 8.63 7.78 -3.31
N SER A 241 7.33 7.56 -3.51
CA SER A 241 6.56 8.21 -4.59
C SER A 241 5.69 9.32 -4.02
N LEU A 242 5.80 10.51 -4.61
CA LEU A 242 5.02 11.69 -4.28
C LEU A 242 4.03 11.98 -5.41
N ALA A 243 2.73 11.87 -5.15
CA ALA A 243 1.68 12.17 -6.13
C ALA A 243 0.99 13.51 -5.82
N LEU A 244 1.03 14.43 -6.78
CA LEU A 244 0.27 15.68 -6.77
C LEU A 244 -1.17 15.44 -7.22
N ASP A 245 -2.14 16.00 -6.51
CA ASP A 245 -3.53 16.12 -6.94
C ASP A 245 -3.68 17.36 -7.85
N MET A 246 -3.87 17.12 -9.15
CA MET A 246 -3.97 18.21 -10.12
C MET A 246 -5.30 18.97 -10.03
N LYS A 247 -6.37 18.34 -9.53
CA LYS A 247 -7.68 18.99 -9.37
C LYS A 247 -7.63 19.97 -8.22
N ASN A 248 -7.12 19.52 -7.07
CA ASN A 248 -6.96 20.36 -5.88
C ASN A 248 -5.89 21.44 -6.07
N SER A 249 -4.91 21.23 -6.95
CA SER A 249 -3.85 22.19 -7.28
C SER A 249 -4.16 23.07 -8.51
N SER A 250 -5.39 23.02 -9.04
CA SER A 250 -5.75 23.64 -10.32
C SER A 250 -5.51 25.15 -10.38
N ARG A 251 -5.65 25.87 -9.26
CA ARG A 251 -5.36 27.33 -9.20
C ARG A 251 -3.86 27.59 -9.36
N GLN A 252 -3.04 26.88 -8.60
CA GLN A 252 -1.57 27.00 -8.63
C GLN A 252 -1.02 26.58 -9.98
N ILE A 253 -1.55 25.50 -10.55
CA ILE A 253 -1.20 25.02 -11.90
C ILE A 253 -1.47 26.11 -12.94
N ARG A 254 -2.65 26.75 -12.90
CA ARG A 254 -2.97 27.86 -13.83
C ARG A 254 -2.03 29.05 -13.66
N THR A 255 -1.70 29.42 -12.42
CA THR A 255 -0.74 30.51 -12.15
C THR A 255 0.67 30.17 -12.64
N ALA A 256 1.08 28.90 -12.58
CA ALA A 256 2.38 28.42 -13.05
C ALA A 256 2.43 28.15 -14.57
N GLY A 257 1.48 28.68 -15.36
CA GLY A 257 1.46 28.55 -16.82
C GLY A 257 0.49 27.51 -17.37
N GLY A 258 -0.21 26.77 -16.52
CA GLY A 258 -1.25 25.82 -16.89
C GLY A 258 -0.74 24.50 -17.49
N GLY A 259 -1.68 23.58 -17.72
CA GLY A 259 -1.40 22.26 -18.27
C GLY A 259 -0.40 21.45 -17.44
N LEU A 260 0.31 20.53 -18.12
CA LEU A 260 1.26 19.62 -17.49
C LEU A 260 2.55 20.33 -17.04
N ARG A 261 2.97 21.38 -17.76
CA ARG A 261 4.14 22.20 -17.37
C ARG A 261 3.90 22.95 -16.05
N GLY A 262 2.72 23.55 -15.89
CA GLY A 262 2.35 24.19 -14.63
C GLY A 262 2.21 23.17 -13.49
N ALA A 263 1.71 21.96 -13.77
CA ALA A 263 1.67 20.87 -12.79
C ALA A 263 3.05 20.38 -12.38
N ALA A 264 3.99 20.25 -13.33
CA ALA A 264 5.38 19.92 -13.04
C ALA A 264 6.04 21.00 -12.16
N ALA A 265 5.80 22.28 -12.44
CA ALA A 265 6.30 23.37 -11.61
C ALA A 265 5.77 23.32 -10.16
N VAL A 266 4.47 23.02 -9.98
CA VAL A 266 3.90 22.83 -8.64
C VAL A 266 4.46 21.59 -7.96
N LEU A 267 4.58 20.47 -8.68
CA LEU A 267 5.16 19.24 -8.14
C LEU A 267 6.61 19.46 -7.70
N ARG A 268 7.43 20.22 -8.44
CA ARG A 268 8.80 20.59 -8.05
C ARG A 268 8.88 21.33 -6.72
N GLN A 269 7.92 22.22 -6.45
CA GLN A 269 7.86 22.90 -5.15
C GLN A 269 7.62 21.90 -4.01
N GLU A 270 6.70 20.95 -4.20
CA GLU A 270 6.40 19.91 -3.23
C GLU A 270 7.58 18.92 -3.08
N MET A 271 8.24 18.55 -4.17
CA MET A 271 9.47 17.74 -4.19
C MET A 271 10.57 18.38 -3.33
N THR A 272 10.80 19.68 -3.49
CA THR A 272 11.80 20.43 -2.71
C THR A 272 11.47 20.42 -1.21
N THR A 273 10.21 20.64 -0.88
CA THR A 273 9.72 20.65 0.51
C THR A 273 9.83 19.26 1.14
N LEU A 274 9.53 18.22 0.38
CA LEU A 274 9.64 16.84 0.83
C LEU A 274 11.09 16.42 1.07
N VAL A 275 12.02 16.75 0.15
CA VAL A 275 13.45 16.47 0.32
C VAL A 275 14.00 17.15 1.57
N ALA A 276 13.62 18.41 1.83
CA ALA A 276 14.01 19.10 3.05
C ALA A 276 13.48 18.40 4.31
N ALA A 277 12.22 17.95 4.30
CA ALA A 277 11.62 17.22 5.41
C ALA A 277 12.29 15.85 5.63
N LEU A 278 12.60 15.11 4.56
CA LEU A 278 13.30 13.82 4.63
C LEU A 278 14.70 13.96 5.24
N ARG A 279 15.47 14.97 4.80
CA ARG A 279 16.79 15.26 5.37
C ARG A 279 16.71 15.65 6.84
N ALA A 280 15.70 16.44 7.23
CA ALA A 280 15.46 16.77 8.64
C ALA A 280 15.03 15.55 9.49
N ALA A 281 14.62 14.45 8.85
CA ALA A 281 14.36 13.17 9.48
C ALA A 281 15.55 12.19 9.38
N ASP A 282 16.74 12.71 9.06
CA ASP A 282 17.99 11.96 8.91
C ASP A 282 17.90 10.80 7.88
N LEU A 283 17.04 10.97 6.88
CA LEU A 283 16.97 10.11 5.70
C LEU A 283 17.81 10.72 4.58
N THR A 284 18.44 9.88 3.76
CA THR A 284 19.27 10.32 2.64
C THR A 284 18.54 10.05 1.31
N PRO A 285 17.74 11.03 0.81
CA PRO A 285 17.14 10.91 -0.51
C PRO A 285 18.20 11.02 -1.60
N SER A 286 18.13 10.13 -2.59
CA SER A 286 18.90 10.24 -3.83
C SER A 286 18.38 11.37 -4.71
N GLU A 287 18.95 11.51 -5.91
CA GLU A 287 18.29 12.25 -6.98
C GLU A 287 16.94 11.61 -7.32
N TRP A 288 16.04 12.40 -7.91
CA TRP A 288 14.76 11.92 -8.38
C TRP A 288 14.96 10.99 -9.57
N LEU A 289 14.21 9.89 -9.60
CA LEU A 289 14.40 8.84 -10.59
C LEU A 289 14.12 9.37 -12.01
N THR A 290 15.07 9.10 -12.88
CA THR A 290 15.00 9.37 -14.31
C THR A 290 14.06 8.39 -15.02
N PRO A 291 13.62 8.69 -16.26
CA PRO A 291 12.84 7.74 -17.06
C PRO A 291 13.45 6.35 -17.15
N GLY A 292 14.77 6.28 -17.36
CA GLY A 292 15.49 5.02 -17.49
C GLY A 292 15.47 4.18 -16.22
N GLU A 293 15.64 4.80 -15.05
CA GLU A 293 15.60 4.08 -13.78
C GLU A 293 14.20 3.58 -13.45
N VAL A 294 13.17 4.40 -13.72
CA VAL A 294 11.77 3.96 -13.59
C VAL A 294 11.48 2.78 -14.53
N ALA A 295 12.02 2.80 -15.76
CA ALA A 295 11.84 1.72 -16.72
C ALA A 295 12.46 0.40 -16.23
N VAL A 296 13.68 0.45 -15.69
CA VAL A 296 14.36 -0.71 -15.10
C VAL A 296 13.58 -1.27 -13.91
N ILE A 297 13.08 -0.39 -13.02
CA ILE A 297 12.26 -0.77 -11.88
C ILE A 297 10.97 -1.49 -12.32
N LEU A 298 10.25 -0.90 -13.28
CA LEU A 298 9.00 -1.48 -13.79
C LEU A 298 9.26 -2.82 -14.47
N ARG A 299 10.31 -2.91 -15.28
CA ARG A 299 10.65 -4.13 -16.00
C ARG A 299 11.04 -5.26 -15.05
N GLY A 300 11.87 -4.97 -14.04
CA GLY A 300 12.24 -5.95 -13.01
C GLY A 300 11.07 -6.41 -12.15
N ALA A 301 10.01 -5.59 -12.01
CA ALA A 301 8.80 -5.99 -11.30
C ALA A 301 7.94 -6.99 -12.07
N TYR A 302 7.92 -6.92 -13.41
CA TYR A 302 7.16 -7.85 -14.27
C TYR A 302 7.97 -9.06 -14.75
N ASP A 303 9.29 -8.91 -14.87
CA ASP A 303 10.23 -9.97 -15.27
C ASP A 303 11.40 -10.03 -14.26
N PRO A 304 11.18 -10.67 -13.09
CA PRO A 304 12.21 -10.90 -12.09
C PRO A 304 13.49 -11.57 -12.58
N ALA A 305 13.40 -12.49 -13.54
CA ALA A 305 14.53 -13.30 -13.97
C ALA A 305 15.62 -12.46 -14.65
N ILE A 306 15.25 -11.35 -15.28
CA ILE A 306 16.19 -10.43 -15.93
C ILE A 306 16.60 -9.25 -15.05
N ALA A 307 15.98 -9.07 -13.87
CA ALA A 307 16.19 -7.90 -13.01
C ALA A 307 17.67 -7.71 -12.65
N ALA A 308 18.34 -8.79 -12.20
CA ALA A 308 19.77 -8.79 -11.89
C ALA A 308 20.65 -8.51 -13.12
N THR A 309 20.18 -8.81 -14.34
CA THR A 309 20.95 -8.53 -15.57
C THR A 309 20.78 -7.09 -16.01
N LEU A 310 19.58 -6.51 -15.84
CA LEU A 310 19.30 -5.10 -16.11
C LEU A 310 20.07 -4.18 -15.19
N GLU A 311 20.23 -4.55 -13.91
CA GLU A 311 21.01 -3.79 -12.96
C GLU A 311 22.51 -3.79 -13.34
N ARG A 312 23.04 -4.95 -13.75
CA ARG A 312 24.43 -5.08 -14.22
C ARG A 312 24.74 -4.32 -15.49
N HIS A 313 23.78 -4.23 -16.40
CA HIS A 313 23.95 -3.59 -17.70
C HIS A 313 23.09 -2.33 -17.75
N GLY A 314 23.58 -1.27 -17.10
CA GLY A 314 22.84 -0.03 -16.90
C GLY A 314 22.23 0.59 -18.15
N GLU A 315 22.75 0.33 -19.35
CA GLU A 315 22.21 0.87 -20.60
C GLU A 315 20.98 0.11 -21.15
N LEU A 316 20.71 -1.11 -20.68
CA LEU A 316 19.62 -1.94 -21.20
C LEU A 316 18.29 -1.65 -20.47
N GLY A 317 17.19 -1.66 -21.23
CA GLY A 317 15.84 -1.58 -20.65
C GLY A 317 15.44 -0.20 -20.09
N ARG A 318 16.20 0.86 -20.41
CA ARG A 318 15.96 2.24 -19.97
C ARG A 318 14.87 3.01 -20.74
N ASP A 319 14.11 2.34 -21.60
CA ASP A 319 12.99 2.97 -22.31
C ASP A 319 11.66 2.62 -21.66
N LEU A 320 10.98 3.61 -21.07
CA LEU A 320 9.66 3.48 -20.45
C LEU A 320 8.58 2.99 -21.43
N ALA A 321 8.71 3.32 -22.71
CA ALA A 321 7.81 2.83 -23.74
C ALA A 321 7.93 1.31 -23.97
N THR A 322 8.95 0.66 -23.41
CA THR A 322 9.17 -0.78 -23.49
C THR A 322 9.26 -1.49 -22.14
N ALA A 323 9.06 -0.76 -21.04
CA ALA A 323 9.24 -1.24 -19.68
C ALA A 323 8.13 -2.19 -19.17
N GLY A 324 6.98 -2.23 -19.84
CA GLY A 324 5.90 -3.15 -19.49
C GLY A 324 6.13 -4.59 -19.98
N PRO A 325 5.34 -5.55 -19.46
CA PRO A 325 5.51 -6.97 -19.75
C PRO A 325 5.27 -7.30 -21.23
N VAL A 326 5.83 -8.41 -21.69
CA VAL A 326 5.53 -8.97 -23.02
C VAL A 326 4.20 -9.72 -23.00
N ALA A 327 3.99 -10.53 -21.96
CA ALA A 327 2.79 -11.31 -21.77
C ALA A 327 2.35 -11.25 -20.31
N LEU A 328 1.06 -11.02 -20.10
CA LEU A 328 0.44 -11.12 -18.79
C LEU A 328 -0.87 -11.90 -18.88
N THR A 329 -1.06 -12.80 -17.93
CA THR A 329 -2.23 -13.67 -17.82
C THR A 329 -2.73 -13.62 -16.39
N GLU A 330 -3.94 -13.13 -16.20
CA GLU A 330 -4.59 -13.03 -14.90
C GLU A 330 -5.42 -14.29 -14.62
N SER A 331 -5.15 -14.90 -13.47
CA SER A 331 -5.94 -15.98 -12.86
C SER A 331 -6.70 -15.40 -11.65
N TRP A 332 -7.59 -16.20 -11.06
CA TRP A 332 -8.44 -15.73 -9.96
C TRP A 332 -7.65 -15.31 -8.70
N ASP A 333 -6.58 -16.05 -8.41
CA ASP A 333 -5.76 -15.98 -7.19
C ASP A 333 -4.33 -15.50 -7.45
N HIS A 334 -3.87 -15.51 -8.70
CA HIS A 334 -2.52 -15.09 -9.07
C HIS A 334 -2.49 -14.44 -10.45
N LEU A 335 -1.38 -13.76 -10.74
CA LEU A 335 -1.08 -13.12 -12.01
C LEU A 335 0.22 -13.70 -12.54
N ARG A 336 0.25 -14.19 -13.78
CA ARG A 336 1.51 -14.55 -14.45
C ARG A 336 1.96 -13.40 -15.34
N SER A 337 3.18 -12.89 -15.14
CA SER A 337 3.84 -12.01 -16.10
C SER A 337 5.21 -12.56 -16.47
N ASP A 338 5.50 -12.59 -17.76
CA ASP A 338 6.77 -13.01 -18.35
C ASP A 338 7.40 -14.23 -17.63
N SER A 339 8.38 -14.01 -16.75
CA SER A 339 9.14 -15.05 -16.05
C SER A 339 8.56 -15.51 -14.70
N ALA A 340 7.52 -14.87 -14.17
CA ALA A 340 7.09 -15.07 -12.78
C ALA A 340 5.56 -15.13 -12.60
N HIS A 341 5.18 -15.74 -11.49
CA HIS A 341 3.84 -15.77 -10.93
C HIS A 341 3.81 -14.84 -9.72
N HIS A 342 2.76 -14.02 -9.63
CA HIS A 342 2.61 -12.97 -8.64
C HIS A 342 1.30 -13.12 -7.89
N ALA A 343 1.33 -12.85 -6.59
CA ALA A 343 0.15 -12.67 -5.75
C ALA A 343 0.27 -11.34 -5.01
N VAL A 344 -0.84 -10.64 -4.83
CA VAL A 344 -0.87 -9.39 -4.06
C VAL A 344 -1.77 -9.60 -2.85
N LEU A 345 -1.16 -9.55 -1.68
CA LEU A 345 -1.85 -9.52 -0.40
C LEU A 345 -2.07 -8.08 0.02
N TRP A 346 -3.16 -7.81 0.72
CA TRP A 346 -3.38 -6.52 1.38
C TRP A 346 -3.39 -6.68 2.90
N ILE A 347 -2.92 -5.67 3.63
CA ILE A 347 -3.07 -5.62 5.09
C ILE A 347 -4.50 -5.19 5.39
N SER A 348 -5.32 -6.16 5.76
CA SER A 348 -6.73 -5.96 6.09
C SER A 348 -6.92 -5.40 7.50
N GLU A 349 -6.01 -5.71 8.44
CA GLU A 349 -6.04 -5.17 9.79
C GLU A 349 -4.60 -4.90 10.29
N TRP A 350 -4.37 -3.69 10.77
CA TRP A 350 -3.14 -3.29 11.47
C TRP A 350 -3.17 -3.75 12.93
N PRO A 351 -2.04 -3.77 13.65
CA PRO A 351 -1.98 -4.25 15.03
C PRO A 351 -3.02 -3.61 15.94
N ARG A 352 -3.83 -4.46 16.58
CA ARG A 352 -4.86 -4.05 17.56
C ARG A 352 -4.29 -3.77 18.94
N SER A 353 -3.21 -4.44 19.29
CA SER A 353 -2.46 -4.22 20.51
C SER A 353 -1.50 -3.05 20.35
N MET A 354 -1.07 -2.53 21.49
CA MET A 354 0.06 -1.61 21.56
C MET A 354 1.30 -2.30 20.96
N VAL A 355 1.91 -1.68 19.95
CA VAL A 355 3.13 -2.18 19.29
C VAL A 355 4.24 -1.14 19.34
N TYR A 356 5.48 -1.62 19.42
CA TYR A 356 6.65 -0.76 19.41
C TYR A 356 7.14 -0.48 17.97
N PRO A 357 7.92 0.60 17.77
CA PRO A 357 8.66 0.81 16.54
C PRO A 357 9.39 -0.46 16.08
N GLY A 358 9.33 -0.76 14.78
CA GLY A 358 9.93 -1.97 14.21
C GLY A 358 9.05 -3.22 14.19
N PHE A 359 7.77 -3.14 14.59
CA PHE A 359 6.86 -4.29 14.57
C PHE A 359 6.71 -4.99 13.20
N LEU A 360 6.97 -4.29 12.09
CA LEU A 360 6.96 -4.85 10.73
C LEU A 360 8.24 -5.63 10.38
N ALA A 361 9.25 -5.67 11.25
CA ALA A 361 10.51 -6.35 10.96
C ALA A 361 10.36 -7.82 10.53
N PRO A 362 9.48 -8.66 11.13
CA PRO A 362 9.29 -10.03 10.65
C PRO A 362 8.85 -10.11 9.18
N LEU A 363 8.04 -9.13 8.74
CA LEU A 363 7.59 -9.04 7.36
C LEU A 363 8.67 -8.46 6.45
N LEU A 364 9.28 -7.34 6.86
CA LEU A 364 10.24 -6.55 6.07
C LEU A 364 11.66 -7.12 6.03
N LEU A 365 11.98 -8.12 6.84
CA LEU A 365 13.28 -8.80 6.87
C LEU A 365 13.15 -10.31 6.57
N SER A 366 12.00 -10.73 6.05
CA SER A 366 11.83 -12.09 5.54
C SER A 366 12.80 -12.32 4.38
N THR A 367 13.54 -13.42 4.45
CA THR A 367 14.58 -13.83 3.50
C THR A 367 14.11 -14.97 2.62
N GLY A 368 14.71 -15.11 1.44
CA GLY A 368 14.36 -16.14 0.46
C GLY A 368 13.05 -15.88 -0.27
N ILE A 369 12.47 -14.68 -0.13
CA ILE A 369 11.17 -14.32 -0.71
C ILE A 369 11.33 -13.04 -1.52
N GLN A 370 11.06 -13.12 -2.83
CA GLN A 370 10.99 -11.95 -3.66
C GLN A 370 9.66 -11.23 -3.45
N ARG A 371 9.72 -10.10 -2.73
CA ARG A 371 8.55 -9.33 -2.33
C ARG A 371 8.75 -7.83 -2.51
N THR A 372 7.62 -7.16 -2.63
CA THR A 372 7.53 -5.71 -2.62
C THR A 372 6.48 -5.31 -1.59
N PHE A 373 6.91 -4.64 -0.52
CA PHE A 373 6.02 -4.03 0.44
C PHE A 373 5.72 -2.59 0.01
N SER A 374 4.44 -2.22 -0.05
CA SER A 374 4.02 -0.86 -0.36
C SER A 374 3.10 -0.32 0.73
N LEU A 375 3.54 0.75 1.38
CA LEU A 375 2.74 1.53 2.31
C LEU A 375 2.25 2.80 1.62
N VAL A 376 0.96 2.84 1.35
CA VAL A 376 0.28 3.97 0.75
C VAL A 376 -0.30 4.86 1.85
N CYS A 377 0.24 6.07 1.98
CA CYS A 377 -0.21 7.11 2.89
C CYS A 377 -1.05 8.12 2.09
N THR A 378 -2.37 8.12 2.31
CA THR A 378 -3.31 9.04 1.66
C THR A 378 -3.69 10.16 2.63
N PRO A 379 -3.18 11.39 2.46
CA PRO A 379 -3.57 12.52 3.30
C PRO A 379 -5.04 12.88 3.08
N ILE A 380 -5.76 13.11 4.17
CA ILE A 380 -7.14 13.57 4.16
C ILE A 380 -7.14 15.04 4.51
N ARG A 381 -7.83 15.86 3.70
CA ARG A 381 -7.99 17.28 3.99
C ARG A 381 -8.68 17.48 5.34
N SER A 382 -8.26 18.50 6.08
CA SER A 382 -8.75 18.78 7.44
C SER A 382 -10.27 19.03 7.48
N ASP A 383 -10.83 19.69 6.46
CA ASP A 383 -12.27 19.92 6.33
C ASP A 383 -13.07 18.63 6.12
N GLN A 384 -12.56 17.74 5.26
CA GLN A 384 -13.16 16.42 5.03
C GLN A 384 -13.02 15.52 6.26
N ALA A 385 -11.83 15.47 6.88
CA ALA A 385 -11.59 14.70 8.09
C ALA A 385 -12.50 15.14 9.25
N ALA A 386 -12.67 16.44 9.47
CA ALA A 386 -13.57 16.97 10.49
C ALA A 386 -15.04 16.55 10.25
N ARG A 387 -15.50 16.59 9.00
CA ARG A 387 -16.86 16.15 8.63
C ARG A 387 -17.04 14.65 8.85
N ASP A 388 -16.07 13.85 8.44
CA ASP A 388 -16.10 12.39 8.59
C ASP A 388 -16.08 11.98 10.06
N ILE A 389 -15.23 12.60 10.89
CA ILE A 389 -15.16 12.35 12.34
C ILE A 389 -16.48 12.76 13.02
N ARG A 390 -17.04 13.94 12.69
CA ARG A 390 -18.33 14.39 13.24
C ARG A 390 -19.45 13.43 12.86
N LYS A 391 -19.52 13.02 11.59
CA LYS A 391 -20.52 12.05 11.11
C LYS A 391 -20.42 10.74 11.89
N LYS A 392 -19.20 10.17 12.01
CA LYS A 392 -18.96 8.97 12.82
C LYS A 392 -19.43 9.17 14.26
N LYS A 393 -18.99 10.24 14.93
CA LYS A 393 -19.38 10.54 16.32
C LYS A 393 -20.89 10.60 16.50
N THR A 394 -21.62 11.27 15.61
CA THR A 394 -23.09 11.33 15.64
C THR A 394 -23.72 9.95 15.47
N GLU A 395 -23.21 9.13 14.54
CA GLU A 395 -23.68 7.75 14.33
C GLU A 395 -23.47 6.89 15.60
N TYR A 396 -22.29 6.95 16.24
CA TYR A 396 -22.03 6.23 17.51
C TYR A 396 -23.05 6.61 18.60
N ILE A 397 -23.31 7.91 18.77
CA ILE A 397 -24.24 8.41 19.80
C ILE A 397 -25.67 7.95 19.49
N SER A 398 -26.09 8.01 18.23
CA SER A 398 -27.42 7.55 17.79
C SER A 398 -27.60 6.05 18.01
N ASP A 399 -26.62 5.25 17.60
CA ASP A 399 -26.65 3.79 17.74
C ASP A 399 -26.65 3.36 19.21
N ALA A 400 -25.86 4.04 20.05
CA ALA A 400 -25.83 3.79 21.49
C ALA A 400 -27.20 4.10 22.13
N ALA A 401 -27.83 5.23 21.75
CA ALA A 401 -29.15 5.61 22.23
C ALA A 401 -30.24 4.60 21.81
N GLN A 402 -30.20 4.12 20.56
CA GLN A 402 -31.14 3.11 20.08
C GLN A 402 -30.98 1.77 20.81
N ARG A 403 -29.74 1.34 21.06
CA ARG A 403 -29.45 0.09 21.78
C ARG A 403 -29.81 0.14 23.25
N ALA A 404 -29.56 1.28 23.91
CA ALA A 404 -30.01 1.52 25.27
C ALA A 404 -31.54 1.40 25.39
N LYS A 405 -32.30 1.88 24.38
CA LYS A 405 -33.76 1.73 24.33
C LYS A 405 -34.22 0.28 24.19
N ILE A 406 -33.42 -0.57 23.52
CA ILE A 406 -33.71 -2.00 23.29
C ILE A 406 -33.16 -2.88 24.44
N GLY A 407 -32.43 -2.30 25.41
CA GLY A 407 -31.82 -3.03 26.52
C GLY A 407 -30.63 -3.90 26.12
N GLN A 408 -30.00 -3.60 25.00
CA GLN A 408 -28.83 -4.34 24.51
C GLN A 408 -27.55 -3.85 25.22
N ILE A 409 -26.77 -4.79 25.78
CA ILE A 409 -25.49 -4.50 26.44
C ILE A 409 -24.47 -4.01 25.41
N GLU A 410 -23.74 -2.94 25.74
CA GLU A 410 -22.66 -2.44 24.89
C GLU A 410 -21.46 -3.40 24.90
N ASP A 411 -20.95 -3.71 23.71
CA ASP A 411 -19.75 -4.53 23.57
C ASP A 411 -18.50 -3.67 23.82
N ALA A 412 -17.50 -4.24 24.53
CA ALA A 412 -16.24 -3.56 24.81
C ALA A 412 -15.51 -3.12 23.53
N SER A 413 -15.76 -3.83 22.42
CA SER A 413 -15.27 -3.45 21.10
C SER A 413 -15.75 -2.05 20.67
N GLN A 414 -17.02 -1.73 20.94
CA GLN A 414 -17.67 -0.49 20.51
C GLN A 414 -17.27 0.70 21.37
N THR A 415 -17.11 0.49 22.68
CA THR A 415 -16.58 1.52 23.58
C THR A 415 -15.17 1.92 23.16
N ALA A 416 -14.32 0.96 22.81
CA ALA A 416 -12.97 1.23 22.32
C ALA A 416 -12.98 1.98 20.98
N GLU A 417 -13.85 1.61 20.04
CA GLU A 417 -13.97 2.34 18.77
C GLU A 417 -14.45 3.79 18.96
N TYR A 418 -15.35 4.03 19.91
CA TYR A 418 -15.81 5.38 20.25
C TYR A 418 -14.66 6.22 20.84
N GLN A 419 -13.86 5.64 21.73
CA GLN A 419 -12.66 6.28 22.27
C GLN A 419 -11.65 6.63 21.17
N ASP A 420 -11.43 5.73 20.20
CA ASP A 420 -10.55 6.00 19.05
C ASP A 420 -11.06 7.21 18.23
N VAL A 421 -12.38 7.37 18.05
CA VAL A 421 -12.97 8.55 17.37
C VAL A 421 -12.77 9.84 18.17
N LEU A 422 -12.92 9.79 19.50
CA LEU A 422 -12.67 10.96 20.36
C LEU A 422 -11.19 11.36 20.34
N GLN A 423 -10.28 10.38 20.31
CA GLN A 423 -8.85 10.66 20.18
C GLN A 423 -8.54 11.32 18.83
N GLN A 424 -9.08 10.80 17.72
CA GLN A 424 -8.91 11.42 16.40
C GLN A 424 -9.45 12.87 16.34
N GLU A 425 -10.55 13.16 17.04
CA GLU A 425 -11.11 14.52 17.17
C GLU A 425 -10.16 15.44 17.95
N ALA A 426 -9.57 14.96 19.04
CA ALA A 426 -8.58 15.68 19.83
C ALA A 426 -7.31 15.96 19.01
N ASP A 427 -6.77 14.96 18.32
CA ASP A 427 -5.57 15.08 17.50
C ASP A 427 -5.78 16.09 16.35
N LEU A 428 -6.94 16.03 15.69
CA LEU A 428 -7.29 16.99 14.64
C LEU A 428 -7.42 18.42 15.17
N THR A 429 -7.96 18.57 16.39
CA THR A 429 -8.07 19.88 17.06
C THR A 429 -6.70 20.43 17.49
N ALA A 430 -5.76 19.56 17.85
CA ALA A 430 -4.36 19.91 18.10
C ALA A 430 -3.57 20.26 16.82
N GLY A 431 -4.19 20.14 15.64
CA GLY A 431 -3.59 20.51 14.36
C GLY A 431 -2.85 19.36 13.66
N HIS A 432 -3.00 18.12 14.14
CA HIS A 432 -2.46 16.96 13.43
C HIS A 432 -3.24 16.66 12.15
N GLY A 433 -2.51 16.26 11.10
CA GLY A 433 -3.10 15.83 9.85
C GLY A 433 -3.59 14.38 9.92
N VAL A 434 -4.71 14.07 9.27
CA VAL A 434 -5.24 12.71 9.22
C VAL A 434 -4.75 12.00 7.96
N LEU A 435 -4.24 10.78 8.13
CA LEU A 435 -3.75 9.92 7.06
C LEU A 435 -4.51 8.61 7.04
N ARG A 436 -4.77 8.10 5.84
CA ARG A 436 -5.22 6.73 5.64
C ARG A 436 -4.04 5.88 5.17
N TYR A 437 -3.79 4.79 5.88
CA TYR A 437 -2.77 3.81 5.52
C TYR A 437 -3.39 2.65 4.76
N THR A 438 -2.71 2.20 3.72
CA THR A 438 -3.02 0.97 3.01
C THR A 438 -1.71 0.22 2.78
N GLY A 439 -1.61 -0.99 3.29
CA GLY A 439 -0.46 -1.87 3.10
C GLY A 439 -0.76 -2.89 2.01
N LEU A 440 0.13 -3.01 1.04
CA LEU A 440 0.07 -4.01 -0.03
C LEU A 440 1.40 -4.77 -0.06
N ILE A 441 1.33 -6.07 -0.29
CA ILE A 441 2.49 -6.97 -0.35
C ILE A 441 2.38 -7.74 -1.65
N SER A 442 3.23 -7.41 -2.62
CA SER A 442 3.37 -8.21 -3.83
C SER A 442 4.41 -9.29 -3.59
N VAL A 443 4.08 -10.54 -3.86
CA VAL A 443 4.97 -11.70 -3.76
C VAL A 443 5.16 -12.25 -5.17
N SER A 444 6.39 -12.57 -5.55
CA SER A 444 6.74 -13.09 -6.87
C SER A 444 7.53 -14.38 -6.73
N ALA A 445 7.22 -15.39 -7.56
CA ALA A 445 7.93 -16.66 -7.60
C ALA A 445 7.97 -17.23 -9.03
N PRO A 446 8.96 -18.07 -9.39
CA PRO A 446 9.06 -18.63 -10.74
C PRO A 446 8.00 -19.70 -11.03
N THR A 447 7.46 -20.36 -10.00
CA THR A 447 6.44 -21.42 -10.11
C THR A 447 5.24 -21.14 -9.20
N VAL A 448 4.10 -21.78 -9.48
CA VAL A 448 2.88 -21.65 -8.68
C VAL A 448 3.07 -22.26 -7.28
N ASP A 449 3.74 -23.41 -7.19
CA ASP A 449 3.99 -24.09 -5.91
C ASP A 449 4.91 -23.25 -5.00
N GLU A 450 5.95 -22.64 -5.57
CA GLU A 450 6.81 -21.71 -4.83
C GLU A 450 6.06 -20.42 -4.44
N LEU A 451 5.13 -19.95 -5.27
CA LEU A 451 4.29 -18.81 -4.94
C LEU A 451 3.40 -19.11 -3.73
N GLU A 452 2.76 -20.28 -3.68
CA GLU A 452 1.91 -20.69 -2.56
C GLU A 452 2.70 -20.81 -1.26
N ALA A 453 3.91 -21.38 -1.33
CA ALA A 453 4.82 -21.46 -0.20
C ALA A 453 5.27 -20.08 0.28
N ALA A 454 5.64 -19.18 -0.64
CA ALA A 454 6.06 -17.82 -0.33
C ALA A 454 4.92 -16.98 0.26
N VAL A 455 3.70 -17.09 -0.28
CA VAL A 455 2.50 -16.45 0.26
C VAL A 455 2.24 -16.93 1.69
N SER A 456 2.28 -18.24 1.93
CA SER A 456 2.09 -18.82 3.27
C SER A 456 3.13 -18.29 4.28
N ALA A 457 4.39 -18.19 3.86
CA ALA A 457 5.45 -17.63 4.71
C ALA A 457 5.24 -16.13 5.00
N VAL A 458 4.79 -15.35 4.02
CA VAL A 458 4.45 -13.93 4.18
C VAL A 458 3.25 -13.74 5.12
N GLU A 459 2.22 -14.58 5.02
CA GLU A 459 1.07 -14.55 5.95
C GLU A 459 1.50 -14.86 7.38
N GLN A 460 2.37 -15.86 7.57
CA GLN A 460 2.94 -16.17 8.89
C GLN A 460 3.78 -14.99 9.44
N ALA A 461 4.59 -14.36 8.60
CA ALA A 461 5.37 -13.19 8.98
C ALA A 461 4.47 -11.98 9.34
N ALA A 462 3.36 -11.80 8.61
CA ALA A 462 2.36 -10.78 8.93
C ALA A 462 1.69 -11.05 10.29
N ILE A 463 1.35 -12.29 10.60
CA ILE A 463 0.80 -12.69 11.92
C ILE A 463 1.80 -12.38 13.04
N GLN A 464 3.09 -12.68 12.85
CA GLN A 464 4.15 -12.33 13.82
C GLN A 464 4.25 -10.81 14.02
N ALA A 465 4.05 -10.03 12.95
CA ALA A 465 3.94 -8.58 13.00
C ALA A 465 2.56 -8.08 13.52
N SER A 466 1.71 -8.96 14.04
CA SER A 466 0.35 -8.65 14.51
C SER A 466 -0.56 -8.00 13.45
N CYS A 467 -0.33 -8.28 12.18
CA CYS A 467 -1.13 -7.82 11.04
C CYS A 467 -1.98 -8.97 10.48
N GLU A 468 -3.19 -8.66 9.98
CA GLU A 468 -4.01 -9.62 9.22
C GLU A 468 -3.91 -9.33 7.72
N THR A 469 -3.41 -10.29 6.94
CA THR A 469 -3.36 -10.23 5.47
C THR A 469 -4.52 -10.98 4.82
N ARG A 470 -4.87 -10.63 3.58
CA ARG A 470 -5.77 -11.42 2.71
C ARG A 470 -5.42 -11.24 1.25
#